data_AF-A0A6M1RUX0-F1
#
_entry.id   AF-A0A6M1RUX0-F1
#
_cell.length_a   1.000
_cell.length_b   1.000
_cell.length_c   1.000
_cell.angle_alpha   90.00
_cell.angle_beta   90.00
_cell.angle_gamma   90.00
#
_symmetry.space_group_name_H-M   'P 1'
#
loop_
_entity.id
_entity.type
_entity.pdbx_description
1 polymer ?
#
loop_
_entity_poly.entity_id
_entity_poly.type
_entity_poly.pdbx_seq_one_letter_code
_entity_poly.pdbx_strand_id
1 'polypeptide(L)'
;MTRKVQIPGGQGRSATWAGRGPLDLFASGRRLLVGVLHLRPLPGSPRWAGSMEEVIRAAVADARAYAEGGVDALCIENFGDIPFSRGPVGPETVAAMAVVAAAVCEAVSLPIGFNVLRNDARAALALCAACGGSFVRINVHVGAMLTDQGLIEGDAHGTLRYRRSVAPDTAIWADVLVKHAVPLGNWSLEIAAWDTWKRGLADALILSGPATSQPADPEELRRLRAACPGARILVGSGITPQNLGQYAEADGYLVGSSLKEDGQVERPVDPQRVRALVEAFRSLPPLGRR
;
A
#
# COMPACT_ATOMS: atom_id res chain seq x y z
N MET A 1 -24.02 -33.73 24.62
CA MET A 1 -24.72 -32.45 24.87
C MET A 1 -23.79 -31.32 24.44
N THR A 2 -23.84 -30.94 23.17
CA THR A 2 -23.04 -29.84 22.62
C THR A 2 -24.02 -28.76 22.16
N ARG A 3 -24.12 -27.68 22.94
CA ARG A 3 -24.97 -26.53 22.60
C ARG A 3 -24.35 -25.81 21.40
N LYS A 4 -25.06 -25.82 20.27
CA LYS A 4 -24.82 -24.88 19.16
C LYS A 4 -25.17 -23.49 19.65
N VAL A 5 -24.20 -22.57 19.62
CA VAL A 5 -24.48 -21.14 19.75
C VAL A 5 -25.04 -20.69 18.41
N GLN A 6 -26.30 -20.26 18.42
CA GLN A 6 -27.04 -19.82 17.25
C GLN A 6 -27.03 -18.28 17.26
N ILE A 7 -26.27 -17.67 16.35
CA ILE A 7 -26.27 -16.22 16.15
C ILE A 7 -27.40 -15.90 15.15
N PRO A 8 -28.42 -15.10 15.51
CA PRO A 8 -29.56 -14.86 14.63
C PRO A 8 -29.30 -13.71 13.65
N GLY A 9 -29.63 -13.95 12.38
CA GLY A 9 -30.17 -12.91 11.48
C GLY A 9 -29.16 -12.02 10.75
N GLY A 10 -28.38 -12.58 9.84
CA GLY A 10 -27.77 -11.84 8.74
C GLY A 10 -27.94 -12.67 7.47
N GLN A 11 -28.52 -12.11 6.41
CA GLN A 11 -28.60 -12.78 5.11
C GLN A 11 -27.18 -13.10 4.65
N GLY A 12 -26.82 -14.39 4.77
CA GLY A 12 -25.49 -14.89 4.50
C GLY A 12 -25.16 -14.81 3.02
N ARG A 13 -24.51 -13.71 2.61
CA ARG A 13 -23.48 -13.82 1.58
C ARG A 13 -22.29 -14.50 2.26
N SER A 14 -22.23 -15.82 2.12
CA SER A 14 -21.03 -16.60 2.35
C SER A 14 -19.89 -15.95 1.54
N ALA A 15 -19.02 -15.20 2.22
CA ALA A 15 -17.79 -14.69 1.63
C ALA A 15 -16.86 -15.88 1.40
N THR A 16 -17.07 -16.61 0.32
CA THR A 16 -16.08 -17.56 -0.20
C THR A 16 -14.95 -16.71 -0.78
N TRP A 17 -13.92 -16.48 0.03
CA TRP A 17 -12.65 -15.85 -0.37
C TRP A 17 -11.87 -16.70 -1.39
N ALA A 18 -12.29 -17.95 -1.59
CA ALA A 18 -11.75 -18.86 -2.59
C ALA A 18 -12.32 -18.52 -3.98
N GLY A 19 -11.49 -17.96 -4.87
CA GLY A 19 -11.78 -18.04 -6.31
C GLY A 19 -11.31 -16.89 -7.20
N ARG A 20 -10.72 -15.82 -6.68
CA ARG A 20 -10.06 -14.84 -7.57
C ARG A 20 -8.61 -15.27 -7.75
N GLY A 21 -8.28 -15.81 -8.93
CA GLY A 21 -6.89 -15.99 -9.35
C GLY A 21 -6.13 -14.66 -9.33
N PRO A 22 -4.81 -14.64 -9.64
CA PRO A 22 -4.00 -13.43 -9.55
C PRO A 22 -4.66 -12.28 -10.31
N LEU A 23 -5.13 -11.27 -9.58
CA LEU A 23 -5.60 -10.03 -10.16
C LEU A 23 -4.36 -9.27 -10.62
N ASP A 24 -4.00 -9.43 -11.89
CA ASP A 24 -3.05 -8.51 -12.52
C ASP A 24 -3.74 -7.14 -12.63
N LEU A 25 -3.50 -6.30 -11.63
CA LEU A 25 -4.04 -4.95 -11.55
C LEU A 25 -3.59 -4.09 -12.75
N PHE A 26 -2.49 -4.45 -13.42
CA PHE A 26 -1.97 -3.75 -14.60
C PHE A 26 -2.42 -4.36 -15.94
N ALA A 27 -3.21 -5.44 -15.94
CA ALA A 27 -3.52 -6.26 -17.13
C ALA A 27 -4.16 -5.49 -18.29
N SER A 28 -4.89 -4.40 -18.01
CA SER A 28 -5.59 -3.65 -19.06
C SER A 28 -4.74 -2.55 -19.71
N GLY A 29 -3.44 -2.45 -19.36
CA GLY A 29 -2.59 -1.35 -19.81
C GLY A 29 -3.01 0.04 -19.28
N ARG A 30 -3.95 0.08 -18.32
CA ARG A 30 -4.40 1.32 -17.66
C ARG A 30 -3.45 1.67 -16.52
N ARG A 31 -3.35 2.97 -16.21
CA ARG A 31 -2.71 3.41 -14.97
C ARG A 31 -3.56 2.98 -13.77
N LEU A 32 -2.94 2.81 -12.62
CA LEU A 32 -3.62 2.54 -11.36
C LEU A 32 -3.64 3.75 -10.43
N LEU A 33 -4.78 4.04 -9.82
CA LEU A 33 -4.87 4.97 -8.71
C LEU A 33 -5.26 4.22 -7.43
N VAL A 34 -4.35 4.20 -6.46
CA VAL A 34 -4.49 3.45 -5.21
C VAL A 34 -4.65 4.42 -4.03
N GLY A 35 -5.74 4.29 -3.28
CA GLY A 35 -5.93 5.03 -2.03
C GLY A 35 -5.15 4.39 -0.89
N VAL A 36 -4.36 5.16 -0.14
CA VAL A 36 -3.67 4.66 1.06
C VAL A 36 -4.58 4.83 2.27
N LEU A 37 -5.11 3.72 2.77
CA LEU A 37 -5.99 3.66 3.92
C LEU A 37 -5.14 3.63 5.20
N HIS A 38 -4.79 4.82 5.69
CA HIS A 38 -4.07 4.98 6.96
C HIS A 38 -4.97 4.59 8.14
N LEU A 39 -4.60 3.53 8.84
CA LEU A 39 -5.29 3.10 10.04
C LEU A 39 -4.96 4.01 11.22
N ARG A 40 -5.95 4.22 12.08
CA ARG A 40 -5.77 4.75 13.42
C ARG A 40 -4.86 3.82 14.24
N PRO A 41 -4.24 4.31 15.34
CA PRO A 41 -3.42 3.49 16.22
C PRO A 41 -4.12 2.17 16.60
N LEU A 42 -3.41 1.05 16.48
CA LEU A 42 -3.89 -0.30 16.74
C LEU A 42 -3.46 -0.79 18.13
N PRO A 43 -4.05 -1.88 18.68
CA PRO A 43 -3.55 -2.52 19.89
C PRO A 43 -2.03 -2.74 19.82
N GLY A 44 -1.33 -2.39 20.90
CA GLY A 44 0.14 -2.38 20.95
C GLY A 44 0.78 -1.02 20.65
N SER A 45 0.09 -0.14 19.90
CA SER A 45 0.55 1.24 19.68
C SER A 45 0.41 2.09 20.95
N PRO A 46 1.40 2.95 21.28
CA PRO A 46 1.31 3.88 22.41
C PRO A 46 0.13 4.85 22.34
N ARG A 47 -0.41 5.09 21.13
CA ARG A 47 -1.53 6.01 20.89
C ARG A 47 -2.88 5.29 20.77
N TRP A 48 -2.94 3.99 21.03
CA TRP A 48 -4.19 3.25 20.95
C TRP A 48 -5.18 3.71 22.03
N ALA A 49 -6.38 4.12 21.59
CA ALA A 49 -7.43 4.63 22.46
C ALA A 49 -8.33 3.53 23.06
N GLY A 50 -7.99 2.25 22.89
CA GLY A 50 -8.70 1.14 23.53
C GLY A 50 -9.92 0.60 22.78
N SER A 51 -10.22 1.09 21.56
CA SER A 51 -11.40 0.64 20.80
C SER A 51 -11.09 0.21 19.37
N MET A 52 -11.20 -1.09 19.11
CA MET A 52 -11.15 -1.61 17.73
C MET A 52 -12.39 -1.24 16.91
N GLU A 53 -13.55 -1.04 17.55
CA GLU A 53 -14.78 -0.62 16.86
C GLU A 53 -14.58 0.75 16.19
N GLU A 54 -13.93 1.68 16.88
CA GLU A 54 -13.66 3.01 16.32
C GLU A 54 -12.65 2.99 15.18
N VAL A 55 -11.62 2.13 15.28
CA VAL A 55 -10.64 1.91 14.21
C VAL A 55 -11.34 1.37 12.96
N ILE A 56 -12.16 0.32 13.12
CA ILE A 56 -12.90 -0.30 12.03
C ILE A 56 -13.87 0.69 11.39
N ARG A 57 -14.66 1.40 12.20
CA ARG A 57 -15.62 2.42 11.73
C ARG A 57 -14.93 3.50 10.90
N ALA A 58 -13.77 4.00 11.37
CA ALA A 58 -13.00 5.01 10.65
C ALA A 58 -12.42 4.46 9.33
N ALA A 59 -11.83 3.26 9.36
CA ALA A 59 -11.28 2.62 8.16
C ALA A 59 -12.35 2.33 7.10
N VAL A 60 -13.54 1.87 7.52
CA VAL A 60 -14.67 1.63 6.61
C VAL A 60 -15.21 2.93 6.01
N ALA A 61 -15.28 4.01 6.80
CA ALA A 61 -15.70 5.31 6.29
C ALA A 61 -14.73 5.83 5.21
N ASP A 62 -13.42 5.78 5.48
CA ASP A 62 -12.39 6.19 4.52
C ASP A 62 -12.38 5.29 3.27
N ALA A 63 -12.56 3.98 3.44
CA ALA A 63 -12.65 3.04 2.31
C ALA A 63 -13.85 3.34 1.39
N ARG A 64 -15.01 3.68 1.97
CA ARG A 64 -16.19 4.11 1.20
C ARG A 64 -15.93 5.42 0.47
N ALA A 65 -15.32 6.40 1.13
CA ALA A 65 -14.96 7.67 0.51
C ALA A 65 -14.03 7.48 -0.71
N TYR A 66 -13.04 6.60 -0.60
CA TYR A 66 -12.18 6.20 -1.71
C TYR A 66 -12.97 5.52 -2.84
N ALA A 67 -13.83 4.56 -2.52
CA ALA A 67 -14.63 3.84 -3.50
C ALA A 67 -15.62 4.74 -4.25
N GLU A 68 -16.34 5.61 -3.53
CA GLU A 68 -17.25 6.61 -4.10
C GLU A 68 -16.52 7.65 -4.95
N GLY A 69 -15.28 7.98 -4.58
CA GLY A 69 -14.43 8.86 -5.36
C GLY A 69 -13.90 8.23 -6.64
N GLY A 70 -13.81 6.90 -6.69
CA GLY A 70 -13.47 6.14 -7.89
C GLY A 70 -11.99 5.76 -8.02
N VAL A 71 -11.30 5.47 -6.90
CA VAL A 71 -9.97 4.83 -6.96
C VAL A 71 -10.08 3.37 -7.42
N ASP A 72 -8.97 2.81 -7.92
CA ASP A 72 -8.93 1.46 -8.47
C ASP A 72 -8.65 0.37 -7.41
N ALA A 73 -7.96 0.71 -6.32
CA ALA A 73 -7.59 -0.21 -5.24
C ALA A 73 -7.29 0.54 -3.92
N LEU A 74 -7.18 -0.22 -2.83
CA LEU A 74 -6.81 0.29 -1.50
C LEU A 74 -5.53 -0.36 -0.98
N CYS A 75 -4.63 0.41 -0.38
CA CYS A 75 -3.49 -0.09 0.39
C CYS A 75 -3.74 0.19 1.88
N ILE A 76 -3.97 -0.85 2.67
CA ILE A 76 -4.20 -0.76 4.11
C ILE A 76 -2.85 -0.63 4.81
N GLU A 77 -2.65 0.45 5.56
CA GLU A 77 -1.36 0.78 6.19
C GLU A 77 -1.55 1.10 7.67
N ASN A 78 -0.78 0.47 8.57
CA ASN A 78 -0.82 0.74 10.01
C ASN A 78 -0.10 2.04 10.40
N PHE A 79 -0.35 3.11 9.65
CA PHE A 79 0.30 4.41 9.77
C PHE A 79 0.19 5.02 11.18
N GLY A 80 -0.91 4.78 11.89
CA GLY A 80 -1.12 5.26 13.26
C GLY A 80 -0.28 4.57 14.34
N ASP A 81 0.45 3.50 14.03
CA ASP A 81 1.28 2.75 14.99
C ASP A 81 2.64 3.42 15.28
N ILE A 82 2.71 4.74 15.24
CA ILE A 82 3.95 5.49 15.52
C ILE A 82 4.27 5.41 17.03
N PRO A 83 5.53 5.11 17.42
CA PRO A 83 6.68 4.77 16.57
C PRO A 83 6.61 3.34 16.04
N PHE A 84 7.00 3.14 14.77
CA PHE A 84 6.96 1.83 14.14
C PHE A 84 8.01 0.86 14.69
N SER A 85 7.70 -0.44 14.67
CA SER A 85 8.67 -1.49 14.97
C SER A 85 9.79 -1.52 13.93
N ARG A 86 11.04 -1.68 14.39
CA ARG A 86 12.20 -1.97 13.53
C ARG A 86 12.08 -3.36 12.90
N GLY A 87 11.61 -4.33 13.68
CA GLY A 87 11.49 -5.73 13.29
C GLY A 87 10.05 -6.10 12.94
N PRO A 88 9.70 -7.39 12.99
CA PRO A 88 8.33 -7.84 12.84
C PRO A 88 7.39 -7.12 13.82
N VAL A 89 6.16 -6.90 13.39
CA VAL A 89 5.12 -6.35 14.26
C VAL A 89 4.60 -7.42 15.21
N GLY A 90 3.97 -6.98 16.31
CA GLY A 90 3.33 -7.91 17.25
C GLY A 90 2.12 -8.62 16.64
N PRO A 91 1.76 -9.82 17.14
CA PRO A 91 0.58 -10.54 16.67
C PRO A 91 -0.72 -9.72 16.80
N GLU A 92 -0.81 -8.83 17.78
CA GLU A 92 -1.92 -7.90 17.99
C GLU A 92 -2.12 -6.94 16.81
N THR A 93 -1.04 -6.42 16.20
CA THR A 93 -1.10 -5.56 15.01
C THR A 93 -1.63 -6.36 13.82
N VAL A 94 -1.11 -7.57 13.60
CA VAL A 94 -1.56 -8.44 12.50
C VAL A 94 -3.03 -8.81 12.66
N ALA A 95 -3.46 -9.19 13.86
CA ALA A 95 -4.85 -9.51 14.15
C ALA A 95 -5.78 -8.31 13.94
N ALA A 96 -5.38 -7.12 14.41
CA ALA A 96 -6.15 -5.89 14.23
C ALA A 96 -6.30 -5.50 12.75
N MET A 97 -5.19 -5.55 11.99
CA MET A 97 -5.23 -5.28 10.54
C MET A 97 -6.10 -6.29 9.78
N ALA A 98 -6.08 -7.57 10.17
CA ALA A 98 -6.92 -8.60 9.55
C ALA A 98 -8.42 -8.33 9.76
N VAL A 99 -8.83 -7.96 10.99
CA VAL A 99 -10.22 -7.63 11.30
C VAL A 99 -10.66 -6.37 10.56
N VAL A 100 -9.81 -5.34 10.48
CA VAL A 100 -10.08 -4.14 9.69
C VAL A 100 -10.24 -4.48 8.21
N ALA A 101 -9.34 -5.29 7.65
CA ALA A 101 -9.41 -5.69 6.24
C ALA A 101 -10.70 -6.46 5.92
N ALA A 102 -11.12 -7.39 6.79
CA ALA A 102 -12.39 -8.10 6.61
C ALA A 102 -13.58 -7.13 6.53
N ALA A 103 -13.67 -6.16 7.45
CA ALA A 103 -14.74 -5.16 7.45
C ALA A 103 -14.68 -4.23 6.21
N VAL A 104 -13.48 -3.85 5.77
CA VAL A 104 -13.30 -3.05 4.55
C VAL A 104 -13.77 -3.82 3.31
N CYS A 105 -13.40 -5.09 3.17
CA CYS A 105 -13.84 -5.93 2.05
C CYS A 105 -15.35 -6.22 2.05
N GLU A 106 -16.02 -6.22 3.20
CA GLU A 106 -17.48 -6.27 3.26
C GLU A 106 -18.12 -4.95 2.80
N ALA A 107 -17.46 -3.82 3.08
CA ALA A 107 -17.98 -2.49 2.79
C ALA A 107 -17.77 -2.04 1.34
N VAL A 108 -16.71 -2.48 0.67
CA VAL A 108 -16.36 -2.06 -0.70
C VAL A 108 -15.84 -3.23 -1.54
N SER A 109 -16.04 -3.16 -2.87
CA SER A 109 -15.62 -4.22 -3.82
C SER A 109 -14.23 -3.99 -4.43
N LEU A 110 -13.46 -3.02 -3.91
CA LEU A 110 -12.13 -2.70 -4.41
C LEU A 110 -11.11 -3.79 -4.03
N PRO A 111 -10.15 -4.12 -4.91
CA PRO A 111 -8.96 -4.87 -4.53
C PRO A 111 -8.22 -4.17 -3.39
N ILE A 112 -7.70 -4.96 -2.44
CA ILE A 112 -6.90 -4.46 -1.32
C ILE A 112 -5.47 -4.99 -1.39
N GLY A 113 -4.55 -4.24 -0.79
CA GLY A 113 -3.20 -4.68 -0.47
C GLY A 113 -2.77 -4.14 0.88
N PHE A 114 -1.58 -4.52 1.33
CA PHE A 114 -1.10 -4.22 2.68
C PHE A 114 0.28 -3.57 2.68
N ASN A 115 0.47 -2.58 3.55
CA ASN A 115 1.77 -2.08 3.97
C ASN A 115 1.85 -2.21 5.50
N VAL A 116 2.71 -3.09 5.99
CA VAL A 116 2.94 -3.26 7.44
C VAL A 116 4.24 -2.55 7.81
N LEU A 117 4.10 -1.35 8.38
CA LEU A 117 5.19 -0.47 8.75
C LEU A 117 5.94 -0.98 10.00
N ARG A 118 7.26 -0.83 10.07
CA ARG A 118 8.11 -0.13 9.09
C ARG A 118 8.52 -0.97 7.87
N ASN A 119 8.65 -2.30 8.01
CA ASN A 119 9.10 -3.15 6.91
C ASN A 119 8.73 -4.65 7.06
N ASP A 120 7.57 -4.98 7.66
CA ASP A 120 7.20 -6.38 7.89
C ASP A 120 6.48 -7.01 6.68
N ALA A 121 7.26 -7.35 5.66
CA ALA A 121 6.77 -8.00 4.45
C ALA A 121 6.10 -9.37 4.73
N ARG A 122 6.54 -10.07 5.79
CA ARG A 122 6.00 -11.38 6.15
C ARG A 122 4.58 -11.23 6.71
N ALA A 123 4.35 -10.29 7.63
CA ALA A 123 3.01 -9.97 8.10
C ALA A 123 2.10 -9.50 6.96
N ALA A 124 2.60 -8.64 6.07
CA ALA A 124 1.82 -8.17 4.91
C ALA A 124 1.36 -9.32 4.00
N LEU A 125 2.26 -10.27 3.69
CA LEU A 125 1.93 -11.46 2.89
C LEU A 125 0.97 -12.41 3.62
N ALA A 126 1.10 -12.56 4.94
CA ALA A 126 0.17 -13.34 5.75
C ALA A 126 -1.24 -12.72 5.75
N LEU A 127 -1.33 -11.39 5.84
CA LEU A 127 -2.58 -10.64 5.69
C LEU A 127 -3.18 -10.82 4.29
N CYS A 128 -2.37 -10.78 3.23
CA CYS A 128 -2.83 -11.10 1.88
C CYS A 128 -3.43 -12.52 1.80
N ALA A 129 -2.76 -13.52 2.36
CA ALA A 129 -3.24 -14.90 2.37
C ALA A 129 -4.56 -15.06 3.14
N ALA A 130 -4.71 -14.39 4.28
CA ALA A 130 -5.89 -14.51 5.14
C ALA A 130 -7.09 -13.68 4.65
N CYS A 131 -6.83 -12.51 4.04
CA CYS A 131 -7.85 -11.53 3.70
C CYS A 131 -8.08 -11.35 2.18
N GLY A 132 -7.39 -12.14 1.34
CA GLY A 132 -7.52 -12.04 -0.12
C GLY A 132 -6.85 -10.81 -0.74
N GLY A 133 -5.73 -10.36 -0.19
CA GLY A 133 -4.99 -9.20 -0.69
C GLY A 133 -4.23 -9.47 -1.99
N SER A 134 -4.28 -8.51 -2.93
CA SER A 134 -3.71 -8.63 -4.27
C SER A 134 -2.26 -8.15 -4.37
N PHE A 135 -1.82 -7.29 -3.46
CA PHE A 135 -0.45 -6.77 -3.44
C PHE A 135 0.03 -6.44 -2.02
N VAL A 136 1.34 -6.37 -1.85
CA VAL A 136 2.00 -5.79 -0.68
C VAL A 136 2.89 -4.63 -1.11
N ARG A 137 3.00 -3.62 -0.24
CA ARG A 137 4.03 -2.59 -0.34
C ARG A 137 5.13 -2.86 0.68
N ILE A 138 6.37 -2.87 0.23
CA ILE A 138 7.57 -3.11 1.05
C ILE A 138 8.48 -1.89 0.94
N ASN A 139 8.82 -1.29 2.08
CA ASN A 139 9.59 -0.05 2.12
C ASN A 139 11.09 -0.28 1.87
N VAL A 140 11.63 -1.41 2.31
CA VAL A 140 13.03 -1.81 2.09
C VAL A 140 13.03 -3.28 1.69
N HIS A 141 12.88 -3.56 0.41
CA HIS A 141 12.88 -4.93 -0.12
C HIS A 141 14.31 -5.45 -0.39
N VAL A 142 15.18 -4.55 -0.85
CA VAL A 142 16.59 -4.81 -1.15
C VAL A 142 17.43 -3.69 -0.53
N GLY A 143 18.68 -4.02 -0.15
CA GLY A 143 19.62 -3.06 0.40
C GLY A 143 19.39 -2.80 1.89
N ALA A 144 19.92 -1.69 2.37
CA ALA A 144 19.78 -1.28 3.76
C ALA A 144 19.63 0.24 3.87
N MET A 145 18.80 0.67 4.80
CA MET A 145 18.45 2.07 5.00
C MET A 145 18.60 2.44 6.48
N LEU A 146 19.24 3.57 6.77
CA LEU A 146 19.25 4.18 8.09
C LEU A 146 17.97 5.01 8.27
N THR A 147 17.24 4.75 9.36
CA THR A 147 15.93 5.34 9.66
C THR A 147 15.87 5.84 11.11
N ASP A 148 14.75 6.44 11.49
CA ASP A 148 14.40 6.76 12.88
C ASP A 148 14.21 5.51 13.77
N GLN A 149 14.02 4.32 13.18
CA GLN A 149 14.06 3.02 13.88
C GLN A 149 15.46 2.36 13.90
N GLY A 150 16.49 3.06 13.41
CA GLY A 150 17.83 2.52 13.20
C GLY A 150 18.00 1.86 11.82
N LEU A 151 18.85 0.84 11.73
CA LEU A 151 19.15 0.15 10.47
C LEU A 151 18.03 -0.83 10.09
N ILE A 152 17.41 -0.61 8.94
CA ILE A 152 16.45 -1.53 8.31
C ILE A 152 17.12 -2.20 7.11
N GLU A 153 17.07 -3.52 7.08
CA GLU A 153 17.68 -4.35 6.03
C GLU A 153 16.59 -5.05 5.22
N GLY A 154 16.74 -5.07 3.91
CA GLY A 154 15.84 -5.77 3.02
C GLY A 154 16.11 -7.27 2.97
N ASP A 155 15.05 -8.08 2.95
CA ASP A 155 15.10 -9.53 2.84
C ASP A 155 14.25 -10.04 1.68
N ALA A 156 14.63 -9.68 0.44
CA ALA A 156 13.96 -10.19 -0.76
C ALA A 156 14.00 -11.74 -0.82
N HIS A 157 15.09 -12.35 -0.33
CA HIS A 157 15.27 -13.81 -0.33
C HIS A 157 14.19 -14.53 0.49
N GLY A 158 13.96 -14.10 1.73
CA GLY A 158 12.93 -14.63 2.60
C GLY A 158 11.53 -14.25 2.13
N THR A 159 11.33 -12.99 1.72
CA THR A 159 10.06 -12.46 1.23
C THR A 159 9.51 -13.28 0.06
N LEU A 160 10.32 -13.53 -0.97
CA LEU A 160 9.89 -14.25 -2.17
C LEU A 160 9.53 -15.72 -1.89
N ARG A 161 10.30 -16.39 -1.01
CA ARG A 161 10.00 -17.77 -0.59
C ARG A 161 8.72 -17.83 0.23
N TYR A 162 8.55 -16.86 1.14
CA TYR A 162 7.35 -16.79 1.95
C TYR A 162 6.11 -16.53 1.09
N ARG A 163 6.16 -15.55 0.17
CA ARG A 163 5.12 -15.31 -0.84
C ARG A 163 4.73 -16.60 -1.55
N ARG A 164 5.72 -17.34 -2.08
CA ARG A 164 5.46 -18.60 -2.80
C ARG A 164 4.71 -19.62 -1.95
N SER A 165 4.96 -19.65 -0.63
CA SER A 165 4.34 -20.59 0.29
C SER A 165 2.92 -20.21 0.75
N VAL A 166 2.61 -18.92 0.92
CA VAL A 166 1.34 -18.49 1.53
C VAL A 166 0.44 -17.65 0.62
N ALA A 167 1.01 -16.90 -0.31
CA ALA A 167 0.28 -15.94 -1.15
C ALA A 167 0.94 -15.82 -2.54
N PRO A 168 1.01 -16.91 -3.33
CA PRO A 168 1.82 -16.99 -4.55
C PRO A 168 1.39 -15.98 -5.64
N ASP A 169 0.15 -15.50 -5.57
CA ASP A 169 -0.49 -14.60 -6.53
C ASP A 169 -0.41 -13.12 -6.13
N THR A 170 0.16 -12.81 -4.95
CA THR A 170 0.27 -11.44 -4.44
C THR A 170 1.46 -10.71 -5.06
N ALA A 171 1.21 -9.56 -5.67
CA ALA A 171 2.26 -8.72 -6.23
C ALA A 171 3.11 -8.04 -5.11
N ILE A 172 4.41 -7.98 -5.30
CA ILE A 172 5.35 -7.24 -4.43
C ILE A 172 5.66 -5.90 -5.09
N TRP A 173 5.17 -4.81 -4.49
CA TRP A 173 5.55 -3.45 -4.88
C TRP A 173 6.58 -2.94 -3.88
N ALA A 174 7.77 -2.61 -4.37
CA ALA A 174 8.89 -2.26 -3.52
C ALA A 174 9.29 -0.79 -3.73
N ASP A 175 9.42 -0.05 -2.62
CA ASP A 175 9.96 1.30 -2.65
C ASP A 175 11.45 1.27 -3.07
N VAL A 176 11.83 2.19 -3.95
CA VAL A 176 13.24 2.45 -4.29
C VAL A 176 13.70 3.64 -3.46
N LEU A 177 14.70 3.44 -2.60
CA LEU A 177 15.24 4.46 -1.70
C LEU A 177 14.13 5.19 -0.91
N VAL A 178 13.39 4.42 -0.09
CA VAL A 178 12.20 4.90 0.62
C VAL A 178 12.41 6.20 1.40
N LYS A 179 11.34 7.00 1.46
CA LYS A 179 11.21 8.20 2.29
C LYS A 179 11.57 7.98 3.77
N HIS A 180 11.91 9.07 4.46
CA HIS A 180 12.32 9.07 5.89
C HIS A 180 13.49 8.12 6.18
N ALA A 181 14.40 7.97 5.21
CA ALA A 181 15.53 7.08 5.32
C ALA A 181 16.69 7.56 4.45
N VAL A 182 17.91 7.16 4.82
CA VAL A 182 19.13 7.41 4.03
C VAL A 182 19.73 6.05 3.67
N PRO A 183 20.07 5.78 2.39
CA PRO A 183 20.69 4.52 2.02
C PRO A 183 22.03 4.34 2.72
N LEU A 184 22.29 3.12 3.21
CA LEU A 184 23.60 2.76 3.72
C LEU A 184 24.51 2.42 2.52
N GLY A 185 25.27 3.41 2.06
CA GLY A 185 26.11 3.33 0.87
C GLY A 185 25.78 4.43 -0.14
N ASN A 186 26.51 4.46 -1.25
CA ASN A 186 26.42 5.50 -2.28
C ASN A 186 25.79 4.99 -3.58
N TRP A 187 24.80 4.11 -3.47
CA TRP A 187 24.13 3.56 -4.66
C TRP A 187 23.33 4.64 -5.35
N SER A 188 23.48 4.73 -6.67
CA SER A 188 22.64 5.59 -7.48
C SER A 188 21.21 5.05 -7.49
N LEU A 189 20.26 5.95 -7.77
CA LEU A 189 18.85 5.60 -7.91
C LEU A 189 18.63 4.49 -8.94
N GLU A 190 19.36 4.53 -10.06
CA GLU A 190 19.29 3.55 -11.14
C GLU A 190 19.75 2.16 -10.70
N ILE A 191 20.87 2.08 -9.96
CA ILE A 191 21.37 0.81 -9.43
C ILE A 191 20.37 0.25 -8.41
N ALA A 192 19.90 1.08 -7.48
CA ALA A 192 18.91 0.66 -6.49
C ALA A 192 17.60 0.18 -7.13
N ALA A 193 17.12 0.87 -8.17
CA ALA A 193 15.93 0.49 -8.93
C ALA A 193 16.13 -0.84 -9.66
N TRP A 194 17.27 -0.99 -10.35
CA TRP A 194 17.60 -2.20 -11.11
C TRP A 194 17.73 -3.42 -10.20
N ASP A 195 18.42 -3.28 -9.07
CA ASP A 195 18.57 -4.35 -8.10
C ASP A 195 17.23 -4.71 -7.47
N THR A 196 16.40 -3.73 -7.10
CA THR A 196 15.04 -3.97 -6.58
C THR A 196 14.19 -4.75 -7.58
N TRP A 197 14.24 -4.39 -8.86
CA TRP A 197 13.45 -5.04 -9.91
C TRP A 197 13.99 -6.42 -10.30
N LYS A 198 15.27 -6.51 -10.68
CA LYS A 198 15.85 -7.72 -11.28
C LYS A 198 16.38 -8.73 -10.27
N ARG A 199 17.02 -8.26 -9.19
CA ARG A 199 17.58 -9.15 -8.16
C ARG A 199 16.58 -9.40 -7.05
N GLY A 200 15.85 -8.36 -6.66
CA GLY A 200 14.74 -8.43 -5.70
C GLY A 200 13.47 -9.05 -6.27
N LEU A 201 13.35 -9.19 -7.60
CA LEU A 201 12.16 -9.73 -8.27
C LEU A 201 10.86 -9.03 -7.83
N ALA A 202 10.93 -7.72 -7.58
CA ALA A 202 9.75 -6.92 -7.32
C ALA A 202 8.88 -6.85 -8.59
N ASP A 203 7.57 -6.96 -8.41
CA ASP A 203 6.60 -6.91 -9.52
C ASP A 203 6.36 -5.45 -9.97
N ALA A 204 6.57 -4.49 -9.06
CA ALA A 204 6.60 -3.07 -9.37
C ALA A 204 7.57 -2.30 -8.46
N LEU A 205 8.06 -1.17 -8.97
CA LEU A 205 8.88 -0.20 -8.25
C LEU A 205 8.01 0.97 -7.78
N ILE A 206 8.25 1.49 -6.59
CA ILE A 206 7.60 2.69 -6.07
C ILE A 206 8.66 3.78 -5.90
N LEU A 207 8.46 4.89 -6.57
CA LEU A 207 9.20 6.14 -6.36
C LEU A 207 8.48 6.97 -5.31
N SER A 208 9.18 7.42 -4.27
CA SER A 208 8.63 8.30 -3.25
C SER A 208 9.52 9.53 -3.09
N GLY A 209 8.91 10.69 -2.86
CA GLY A 209 9.63 11.87 -2.39
C GLY A 209 10.21 11.67 -0.99
N PRO A 210 11.01 12.63 -0.50
CA PRO A 210 11.85 12.46 0.70
C PRO A 210 11.05 12.27 2.00
N ALA A 211 9.81 12.76 2.04
CA ALA A 211 8.91 12.66 3.18
C ALA A 211 7.45 12.59 2.74
N THR A 212 6.56 12.20 3.67
CA THR A 212 5.11 12.21 3.43
C THR A 212 4.62 13.60 3.06
N SER A 213 3.73 13.67 2.06
CA SER A 213 3.23 14.92 1.45
C SER A 213 4.27 15.73 0.66
N GLN A 214 5.52 15.26 0.55
CA GLN A 214 6.52 15.84 -0.34
C GLN A 214 6.58 15.00 -1.63
N PRO A 215 6.39 15.63 -2.81
CA PRO A 215 6.43 14.92 -4.08
C PRO A 215 7.84 14.40 -4.38
N ALA A 216 7.92 13.33 -5.18
CA ALA A 216 9.18 12.89 -5.78
C ALA A 216 9.65 13.89 -6.84
N ASP A 217 10.93 13.86 -7.23
CA ASP A 217 11.37 14.66 -8.37
C ASP A 217 10.89 14.00 -9.69
N PRO A 218 10.16 14.70 -10.58
CA PRO A 218 9.79 14.16 -11.89
C PRO A 218 10.99 13.69 -12.74
N GLU A 219 12.18 14.25 -12.52
CA GLU A 219 13.42 13.79 -13.15
C GLU A 219 13.80 12.38 -12.68
N GLU A 220 13.63 12.09 -11.39
CA GLU A 220 13.88 10.76 -10.85
C GLU A 220 12.99 9.71 -11.51
N LEU A 221 11.71 10.03 -11.78
CA LEU A 221 10.83 9.13 -12.53
C LEU A 221 11.39 8.82 -13.93
N ARG A 222 11.88 9.83 -14.66
CA ARG A 222 12.48 9.64 -15.99
C ARG A 222 13.76 8.81 -15.92
N ARG A 223 14.59 9.01 -14.88
CA ARG A 223 15.78 8.19 -14.63
C ARG A 223 15.44 6.73 -14.29
N LEU A 224 14.43 6.48 -13.44
CA LEU A 224 13.95 5.12 -13.17
C LEU A 224 13.42 4.46 -14.44
N ARG A 225 12.63 5.18 -15.24
CA ARG A 225 12.08 4.66 -16.50
C ARG A 225 13.19 4.28 -17.47
N ALA A 226 14.23 5.11 -17.60
CA ALA A 226 15.38 4.83 -18.44
C ALA A 226 16.19 3.62 -17.94
N ALA A 227 16.40 3.49 -16.63
CA ALA A 227 17.13 2.36 -16.04
C ALA A 227 16.33 1.05 -16.10
N CYS A 228 15.00 1.12 -16.00
CA CYS A 228 14.10 -0.02 -15.89
C CYS A 228 12.93 0.07 -16.90
N PRO A 229 13.18 0.04 -18.23
CA PRO A 229 12.16 0.33 -19.24
C PRO A 229 10.95 -0.60 -19.18
N GLY A 230 11.15 -1.87 -18.82
CA GLY A 230 10.09 -2.86 -18.69
C GLY A 230 9.39 -2.91 -17.32
N ALA A 231 9.87 -2.18 -16.30
CA ALA A 231 9.29 -2.23 -14.97
C ALA A 231 7.93 -1.51 -14.89
N ARG A 232 7.07 -1.94 -13.98
CA ARG A 232 5.94 -1.12 -13.51
C ARG A 232 6.49 -0.12 -12.49
N ILE A 233 6.19 1.16 -12.65
CA ILE A 233 6.67 2.23 -11.76
C ILE A 233 5.46 3.00 -11.23
N LEU A 234 5.28 3.03 -9.92
CA LEU A 234 4.27 3.84 -9.25
C LEU A 234 4.93 5.03 -8.53
N VAL A 235 4.17 6.11 -8.33
CA VAL A 235 4.60 7.23 -7.49
C VAL A 235 3.80 7.23 -6.18
N GLY A 236 4.50 7.16 -5.04
CA GLY A 236 3.91 6.91 -3.72
C GLY A 236 3.88 8.09 -2.75
N SER A 237 4.26 9.30 -3.17
CA SER A 237 4.22 10.48 -2.29
C SER A 237 3.90 11.78 -3.03
N GLY A 238 3.18 12.66 -2.33
CA GLY A 238 3.00 14.06 -2.71
C GLY A 238 2.15 14.32 -3.95
N ILE A 239 1.43 13.32 -4.46
CA ILE A 239 0.55 13.47 -5.62
C ILE A 239 -0.68 14.31 -5.27
N THR A 240 -0.96 15.30 -6.12
CA THR A 240 -2.13 16.19 -6.06
C THR A 240 -2.74 16.32 -7.45
N PRO A 241 -4.00 16.78 -7.58
CA PRO A 241 -4.59 17.06 -8.89
C PRO A 241 -3.75 18.04 -9.73
N GLN A 242 -3.04 18.96 -9.07
CA GLN A 242 -2.25 20.01 -9.72
C GLN A 242 -0.91 19.51 -10.26
N ASN A 243 -0.26 18.54 -9.61
CA ASN A 243 1.06 18.06 -10.01
C ASN A 243 1.05 16.71 -10.75
N LEU A 244 -0.08 15.99 -10.77
CA LEU A 244 -0.18 14.65 -11.34
C LEU A 244 0.36 14.56 -12.78
N GLY A 245 0.14 15.59 -13.60
CA GLY A 245 0.62 15.66 -14.98
C GLY A 245 2.15 15.61 -15.12
N GLN A 246 2.90 16.02 -14.09
CA GLN A 246 4.37 15.93 -14.07
C GLN A 246 4.86 14.47 -14.00
N TYR A 247 3.98 13.55 -13.62
CA TYR A 247 4.26 12.13 -13.47
C TYR A 247 3.48 11.28 -14.46
N ALA A 248 3.11 11.83 -15.63
CA ALA A 248 2.29 11.13 -16.61
C ALA A 248 2.91 9.80 -17.11
N GLU A 249 4.23 9.62 -17.00
CA GLU A 249 4.93 8.38 -17.36
C GLU A 249 4.84 7.26 -16.30
N ALA A 250 4.26 7.57 -15.14
CA ALA A 250 4.02 6.59 -14.10
C ALA A 250 2.85 5.67 -14.46
N ASP A 251 2.94 4.44 -13.97
CA ASP A 251 1.99 3.36 -14.21
C ASP A 251 0.92 3.27 -13.13
N GLY A 252 1.17 3.95 -12.01
CA GLY A 252 0.18 4.16 -11.00
C GLY A 252 0.63 5.12 -9.93
N TYR A 253 -0.28 5.39 -9.01
CA TYR A 253 -0.09 6.36 -7.94
C TYR A 253 -0.65 5.77 -6.65
N LEU A 254 0.11 5.88 -5.56
CA LEU A 254 -0.41 5.63 -4.21
C LEU A 254 -0.60 6.98 -3.52
N VAL A 255 -1.84 7.28 -3.14
CA VAL A 255 -2.20 8.62 -2.66
C VAL A 255 -2.98 8.53 -1.35
N GLY A 256 -2.43 9.18 -0.32
CA GLY A 256 -3.00 9.24 1.02
C GLY A 256 -3.35 10.67 1.43
N SER A 257 -2.36 11.41 1.95
CA SER A 257 -2.56 12.68 2.65
C SER A 257 -3.30 13.76 1.86
N SER A 258 -3.04 13.91 0.55
CA SER A 258 -3.72 14.91 -0.28
C SER A 258 -5.22 14.68 -0.43
N LEU A 259 -5.71 13.47 -0.11
CA LEU A 259 -7.12 13.07 -0.18
C LEU A 259 -7.84 13.16 1.16
N LYS A 260 -7.12 13.50 2.24
CA LYS A 260 -7.72 13.79 3.54
C LYS A 260 -8.27 15.22 3.59
N GLU A 261 -9.24 15.46 4.47
CA GLU A 261 -9.74 16.81 4.77
C GLU A 261 -8.58 17.75 5.09
N ASP A 262 -8.58 18.95 4.49
CA ASP A 262 -7.51 19.95 4.58
C ASP A 262 -6.09 19.43 4.25
N GLY A 263 -5.96 18.27 3.60
CA GLY A 263 -4.68 17.62 3.34
C GLY A 263 -3.98 17.07 4.59
N GLN A 264 -4.67 16.96 5.72
CA GLN A 264 -4.09 16.53 6.99
C GLN A 264 -4.21 15.01 7.17
N VAL A 265 -3.09 14.31 7.30
CA VAL A 265 -3.04 12.84 7.28
C VAL A 265 -3.91 12.16 8.37
N GLU A 266 -4.09 12.83 9.51
CA GLU A 266 -4.87 12.36 10.66
C GLU A 266 -6.39 12.52 10.46
N ARG A 267 -6.82 13.29 9.45
CA ARG A 267 -8.23 13.54 9.19
C ARG A 267 -8.85 12.46 8.29
N PRO A 268 -10.20 12.36 8.24
CA PRO A 268 -10.89 11.47 7.32
C PRO A 268 -10.60 11.78 5.86
N VAL A 269 -10.81 10.80 4.98
CA VAL A 269 -10.77 10.97 3.53
C VAL A 269 -11.97 11.80 3.09
N ASP A 270 -11.73 12.81 2.26
CA ASP A 270 -12.78 13.64 1.66
C ASP A 270 -13.13 13.11 0.25
N PRO A 271 -14.35 12.57 0.02
CA PRO A 271 -14.77 12.06 -1.27
C PRO A 271 -14.68 13.10 -2.41
N GLN A 272 -14.85 14.40 -2.12
CA GLN A 272 -14.74 15.45 -3.14
C GLN A 272 -13.30 15.59 -3.62
N ARG A 273 -12.32 15.50 -2.70
CA ARG A 273 -10.89 15.53 -3.05
C ARG A 273 -10.48 14.30 -3.85
N VAL A 274 -11.04 13.13 -3.51
CA VAL A 274 -10.83 11.91 -4.30
C VAL A 274 -11.38 12.09 -5.72
N ARG A 275 -12.61 12.59 -5.88
CA ARG A 275 -13.20 12.86 -7.20
C ARG A 275 -12.36 13.83 -8.03
N ALA A 276 -11.89 14.92 -7.43
CA ALA A 276 -11.04 15.89 -8.12
C ALA A 276 -9.72 15.28 -8.62
N LEU A 277 -9.10 14.40 -7.82
CA LEU A 277 -7.90 13.68 -8.25
C LEU A 277 -8.21 12.67 -9.36
N VAL A 278 -9.31 11.92 -9.24
CA VAL A 278 -9.73 10.94 -10.24
C VAL A 278 -10.04 11.62 -11.59
N GLU A 279 -10.62 12.81 -11.58
CA GLU A 279 -10.84 13.62 -12.79
C GLU A 279 -9.52 14.05 -13.45
N ALA A 280 -8.58 14.58 -12.67
CA ALA A 280 -7.23 14.89 -13.16
C ALA A 280 -6.52 13.64 -13.70
N PHE A 281 -6.66 12.50 -13.02
CA PHE A 281 -6.09 11.21 -13.40
C PHE A 281 -6.64 10.67 -14.71
N ARG A 282 -7.95 10.76 -14.92
CA ARG A 282 -8.61 10.36 -16.18
C ARG A 282 -8.24 11.27 -17.35
N SER A 283 -7.79 12.49 -17.05
CA SER A 283 -7.35 13.46 -18.05
C SER A 283 -5.88 13.28 -18.47
N LEU A 284 -5.14 12.35 -17.86
CA LEU A 284 -3.76 12.06 -18.25
C LEU A 284 -3.70 11.49 -19.68
N PRO A 285 -2.66 11.85 -20.46
CA PRO A 285 -2.48 11.27 -21.78
C PRO A 285 -2.32 9.74 -21.68
N PRO A 286 -2.73 8.94 -22.69
CA PRO A 286 -2.53 7.49 -22.67
C PRO A 286 -1.06 7.12 -22.39
N LEU A 287 -0.82 6.00 -21.70
CA LEU A 287 0.54 5.46 -21.60
C LEU A 287 1.05 5.14 -23.02
N GLY A 288 2.29 5.51 -23.31
CA GLY A 288 2.96 5.07 -24.53
C GLY A 288 2.98 3.55 -24.60
N ARG A 289 2.93 2.99 -25.82
CA ARG A 289 3.12 1.55 -26.01
C ARG A 289 4.50 1.17 -25.47
N ARG A 290 4.53 0.10 -24.68
CA ARG A 290 5.75 -0.49 -24.11
C ARG A 290 6.30 -1.56 -25.02
#